data_AF-A0AAJ0P8L8-F1
#
_entry.id   AF-A0AAJ0P8L8-F1
#
_cell.length_a   1.000
_cell.length_b   1.000
_cell.length_c   1.000
_cell.angle_alpha   90.00
_cell.angle_beta   90.00
_cell.angle_gamma   90.00
#
_symmetry.space_group_name_H-M   'P 1'
#
loop_
_entity.id
_entity.type
_entity.pdbx_description
1 polymer ?
#
loop_
_entity_poly.entity_id
_entity_poly.type
_entity_poly.pdbx_seq_one_letter_code
_entity_poly.pdbx_strand_id
1 'polypeptide(L)'
;MSSEVMIECKNYSHDIANPELDQLIGRFDPRRGRFGMLFCREVTNKGRLADRCADAYRSAQGAIIVLTDEDVIEALDAGVFDRARTIERIMSSQMRDLRK
;
A
#
# COMPACT_ATOMS: atom_id res chain seq x y z
N MET A 1 -5.92 -9.23 20.97
CA MET A 1 -5.91 -8.30 19.83
C MET A 1 -5.30 -9.04 18.66
N SER A 2 -6.11 -9.52 17.70
CA SER A 2 -5.55 -10.00 16.43
C SER A 2 -5.36 -8.78 15.55
N SER A 3 -4.15 -8.59 15.01
CA SER A 3 -3.83 -7.54 14.05
C SER A 3 -3.31 -8.22 12.79
N GLU A 4 -4.25 -8.67 11.98
CA GLU A 4 -4.04 -9.20 10.65
C GLU A 4 -3.72 -8.04 9.69
N VAL A 5 -2.80 -8.31 8.76
CA VAL A 5 -2.48 -7.41 7.65
C VAL A 5 -3.10 -8.00 6.39
N MET A 6 -3.99 -7.25 5.75
CA MET A 6 -4.63 -7.70 4.51
C MET A 6 -3.68 -7.46 3.34
N ILE A 7 -3.33 -8.51 2.59
CA ILE A 7 -2.42 -8.40 1.45
C ILE A 7 -3.15 -8.83 0.18
N GLU A 8 -3.10 -7.99 -0.85
CA GLU A 8 -3.60 -8.26 -2.19
C GLU A 8 -2.46 -8.10 -3.21
N CYS A 9 -2.30 -9.06 -4.13
CA CYS A 9 -1.34 -8.98 -5.21
C CYS A 9 -2.07 -9.03 -6.56
N LYS A 10 -2.00 -7.95 -7.33
CA LYS A 10 -2.63 -7.82 -8.64
C LYS A 10 -1.56 -7.78 -9.73
N ASN A 11 -1.69 -8.64 -10.73
CA ASN A 11 -0.79 -8.63 -11.89
C ASN A 11 -1.24 -7.60 -12.94
N TYR A 12 -1.36 -6.33 -12.54
CA TYR A 12 -1.84 -5.24 -13.40
C TYR A 12 -0.73 -4.23 -13.67
N SER A 13 -0.53 -3.93 -14.96
CA SER A 13 0.34 -2.87 -15.48
C SER A 13 -0.44 -1.59 -15.83
N HIS A 14 -1.66 -1.46 -15.31
CA HIS A 14 -2.50 -0.28 -15.46
C HIS A 14 -2.90 0.23 -14.08
N ASP A 15 -3.36 1.48 -14.03
CA ASP A 15 -3.75 2.14 -12.80
C ASP A 15 -4.74 1.30 -11.98
N ILE A 16 -4.33 0.97 -10.75
CA ILE A 16 -5.22 0.49 -9.69
C ILE A 16 -6.39 1.47 -9.57
N ALA A 17 -7.60 0.96 -9.71
CA ALA A 17 -8.83 1.74 -9.65
C ALA A 17 -9.48 1.64 -8.26
N ASN A 18 -10.65 2.27 -8.11
CA ASN A 18 -11.42 2.19 -6.88
C ASN A 18 -11.82 0.74 -6.53
N PRO A 19 -12.26 -0.13 -7.46
CA PRO A 19 -12.73 -1.47 -7.12
C PRO A 19 -11.71 -2.33 -6.36
N GLU A 20 -10.41 -2.22 -6.68
CA GLU A 20 -9.36 -2.98 -5.99
C GLU A 20 -9.14 -2.48 -4.56
N LEU A 21 -9.13 -1.15 -4.37
CA LEU A 21 -9.04 -0.54 -3.04
C LEU A 21 -10.28 -0.87 -2.22
N ASP A 22 -11.48 -0.75 -2.81
CA ASP A 22 -12.76 -1.07 -2.16
C ASP A 22 -12.83 -2.55 -1.75
N GLN A 23 -12.30 -3.46 -2.58
CA GLN A 23 -12.18 -4.88 -2.25
C GLN A 23 -11.30 -5.12 -1.02
N LEU A 24 -10.18 -4.39 -0.90
CA LEU A 24 -9.29 -4.49 0.25
C LEU A 24 -9.92 -3.85 1.51
N ILE A 25 -10.53 -2.68 1.36
CA ILE A 25 -11.25 -1.97 2.44
C ILE A 25 -12.38 -2.83 2.99
N GLY A 26 -13.13 -3.54 2.13
CA GLY A 26 -14.19 -4.45 2.54
C GLY A 26 -13.71 -5.62 3.41
N ARG A 27 -12.40 -5.90 3.46
CA ARG A 27 -11.80 -6.91 4.35
C ARG A 27 -11.36 -6.34 5.70
N PHE A 28 -11.31 -5.02 5.86
CA PHE A 28 -10.97 -4.40 7.14
C PHE A 28 -12.11 -4.57 8.15
N ASP A 29 -11.77 -4.97 9.37
CA ASP A 29 -12.71 -5.13 10.49
C ASP A 29 -12.00 -4.74 11.79
N PRO A 30 -12.67 -4.07 12.75
CA PRO A 30 -12.06 -3.66 14.02
C PRO A 30 -11.42 -4.81 14.82
N ARG A 31 -11.87 -6.05 14.62
CA ARG A 31 -11.39 -7.25 15.30
C ARG A 31 -10.24 -7.93 14.57
N ARG A 32 -10.06 -7.64 13.28
CA ARG A 32 -9.00 -8.23 12.43
C ARG A 32 -7.87 -7.23 12.16
N GLY A 33 -8.18 -5.99 11.83
CA GLY A 33 -7.20 -4.97 11.45
C GLY A 33 -7.75 -4.04 10.38
N ARG A 34 -7.15 -2.86 10.27
CA ARG A 34 -7.46 -1.84 9.24
C ARG A 34 -6.22 -1.39 8.47
N PHE A 35 -5.22 -2.25 8.39
CA PHE A 35 -4.00 -2.02 7.63
C PHE A 35 -3.91 -3.04 6.50
N GLY A 36 -3.60 -2.57 5.30
CA GLY A 36 -3.46 -3.42 4.14
C GLY A 36 -2.35 -3.00 3.21
N MET A 37 -1.90 -3.96 2.40
CA MET A 37 -0.87 -3.79 1.39
C MET A 37 -1.41 -4.30 0.05
N LEU A 38 -1.29 -3.46 -0.98
CA LEU A 38 -1.63 -3.82 -2.35
C LEU A 38 -0.35 -3.86 -3.18
N PHE A 39 -0.12 -4.95 -3.89
CA PHE A 39 0.99 -5.09 -4.83
C PHE A 39 0.47 -5.01 -6.26
N CYS A 40 1.10 -4.22 -7.12
CA CYS A 40 0.82 -4.15 -8.55
C CYS A 40 2.10 -4.04 -9.38
N ARG A 41 2.01 -4.19 -10.71
CA ARG A 41 3.21 -4.08 -11.56
C ARG A 41 3.63 -2.63 -11.71
N GLU A 42 2.67 -1.77 -12.01
CA GLU A 42 2.89 -0.36 -12.32
C GLU A 42 1.71 0.48 -11.85
N VAL A 43 1.97 1.77 -11.64
CA VAL A 43 0.95 2.79 -11.40
C VAL A 43 1.28 3.96 -12.32
N THR A 44 0.43 4.21 -13.32
CA THR A 44 0.57 5.29 -14.29
C THR A 44 0.33 6.66 -13.64
N ASN A 45 -0.63 6.76 -12.71
CA ASN A 45 -0.95 7.98 -11.97
C ASN A 45 -0.80 7.80 -10.45
N LYS A 46 0.46 7.88 -9.98
CA LYS A 46 0.81 7.76 -8.56
C LYS A 46 0.08 8.78 -7.68
N GLY A 47 -0.15 10.00 -8.17
CA GLY A 47 -0.86 11.06 -7.42
C GLY A 47 -2.32 10.70 -7.14
N ARG A 48 -3.06 10.30 -8.16
CA ARG A 48 -4.46 9.87 -8.01
C ARG A 48 -4.60 8.66 -7.09
N LEU A 49 -3.66 7.73 -7.15
CA LEU A 49 -3.65 6.58 -6.25
C LEU A 49 -3.38 6.98 -4.80
N ALA A 50 -2.41 7.89 -4.58
CA ALA A 50 -2.12 8.42 -3.26
C ALA A 50 -3.33 9.16 -2.66
N ASP A 51 -4.03 9.97 -3.45
CA ASP A 51 -5.24 10.68 -3.03
C ASP A 51 -6.32 9.69 -2.55
N ARG A 52 -6.55 8.61 -3.30
CA ARG A 52 -7.52 7.56 -2.92
C ARG A 52 -7.15 6.87 -1.61
N CYS A 53 -5.87 6.56 -1.41
CA CYS A 53 -5.41 5.93 -0.17
C CYS A 53 -5.54 6.90 1.02
N ALA A 54 -5.23 8.18 0.81
CA ALA A 54 -5.40 9.22 1.82
C ALA A 54 -6.88 9.42 2.16
N ASP A 55 -7.79 9.41 1.18
CA ASP A 55 -9.23 9.52 1.41
C ASP A 55 -9.78 8.36 2.24
N ALA A 56 -9.36 7.12 1.95
CA ALA A 56 -9.72 5.95 2.76
C ALA A 56 -9.21 6.07 4.21
N TYR A 57 -7.99 6.60 4.39
CA TYR A 57 -7.41 6.84 5.70
C TYR A 57 -8.17 7.93 6.48
N ARG A 58 -8.41 9.09 5.86
CA ARG A 58 -9.15 10.22 6.46
C ARG A 58 -10.60 9.85 6.79
N SER A 59 -11.21 8.97 5.99
CA SER A 59 -12.55 8.43 6.23
C SER A 59 -12.58 7.31 7.30
N ALA A 60 -11.45 7.06 7.99
CA ALA A 60 -11.28 6.03 9.01
C ALA A 60 -11.59 4.59 8.52
N GLN A 61 -11.58 4.35 7.21
CA GLN A 61 -11.82 3.03 6.62
C GLN A 61 -10.61 2.12 6.85
N GLY A 62 -9.40 2.65 6.71
CA GLY A 62 -8.15 1.97 6.98
C GLY A 62 -6.98 2.61 6.25
N ALA A 63 -5.77 2.12 6.52
CA ALA A 63 -4.55 2.54 5.85
C ALA A 63 -4.14 1.49 4.81
N ILE A 64 -3.88 1.93 3.58
CA ILE A 64 -3.42 1.08 2.49
C ILE A 64 -2.09 1.63 1.99
N ILE A 65 -1.09 0.75 1.88
CA ILE A 65 0.19 1.01 1.20
C ILE A 65 0.15 0.27 -0.13
N VAL A 66 0.60 0.91 -1.21
CA VAL A 66 0.63 0.30 -2.54
C VAL A 66 2.07 0.17 -3.01
N LEU A 67 2.53 -1.06 -3.26
CA LEU A 67 3.88 -1.35 -3.70
C LEU A 67 3.86 -1.82 -5.15
N THR A 68 4.75 -1.25 -5.94
CA THR A 68 4.95 -1.62 -7.35
C THR A 68 6.14 -2.56 -7.52
N ASP A 69 6.33 -3.09 -8.73
CA ASP A 69 7.56 -3.84 -9.05
C ASP A 69 8.81 -3.00 -8.82
N GLU A 70 8.77 -1.69 -9.11
CA GLU A 70 9.85 -0.73 -8.88
C GLU A 70 10.28 -0.70 -7.40
N ASP A 71 9.32 -0.65 -6.48
CA ASP A 71 9.58 -0.61 -5.04
C ASP A 71 10.21 -1.92 -4.54
N VAL A 72 9.74 -3.06 -5.05
CA VAL A 72 10.26 -4.38 -4.67
C VAL A 72 11.67 -4.58 -5.22
N ILE A 73 11.92 -4.20 -6.46
CA ILE A 73 13.24 -4.27 -7.09
C ILE A 73 14.23 -3.37 -6.33
N GLU A 74 13.83 -2.14 -5.99
CA GLU A 74 14.67 -1.24 -5.20
C GLU A 74 15.08 -1.86 -3.85
N ALA A 75 14.14 -2.50 -3.15
CA ALA A 75 14.43 -3.20 -1.90
C ALA A 75 15.35 -4.42 -2.08
N LEU A 76 15.24 -5.13 -3.19
CA LEU A 76 16.10 -6.27 -3.49
C LEU A 76 17.54 -5.81 -3.81
N ASP A 77 17.68 -4.75 -4.60
CA ASP A 77 18.95 -4.18 -5.08
C ASP A 77 19.75 -3.49 -3.97
N ALA A 78 19.10 -3.00 -2.91
CA ALA A 78 19.78 -2.41 -1.76
C ALA A 78 20.75 -3.36 -1.02
N GLY A 79 20.75 -4.66 -1.34
CA GLY A 79 21.59 -5.64 -0.66
C GLY A 79 21.12 -5.93 0.78
N VAL A 80 21.65 -6.98 1.41
CA VAL A 80 21.09 -7.53 2.67
C VAL A 80 21.17 -6.54 3.84
N PHE A 81 22.21 -5.70 3.89
CA PHE A 81 22.45 -4.77 5.00
C PHE A 81 21.56 -3.52 4.94
N ASP A 82 21.27 -3.02 3.73
CA ASP A 82 20.46 -1.80 3.56
C ASP A 82 19.00 -2.08 3.20
N ARG A 83 18.65 -3.31 2.81
CA ARG A 83 17.27 -3.70 2.45
C ARG A 83 16.23 -3.27 3.48
N ALA A 84 16.50 -3.50 4.77
CA ALA A 84 15.56 -3.12 5.82
C ALA A 84 15.32 -1.61 5.86
N ARG A 85 16.39 -0.80 5.73
CA ARG A 85 16.32 0.66 5.65
C ARG A 85 15.59 1.12 4.40
N THR A 86 15.81 0.47 3.26
CA THR A 86 15.13 0.79 2.00
C THR A 86 13.63 0.51 2.10
N ILE A 87 13.23 -0.66 2.61
CA ILE A 87 11.84 -1.01 2.84
C ILE A 87 11.18 0.01 3.80
N GLU A 88 11.86 0.33 4.91
CA GLU A 88 11.36 1.31 5.87
C GLU A 88 11.18 2.69 5.23
N ARG A 89 12.13 3.13 4.39
CA ARG A 89 12.03 4.40 3.66
C ARG A 89 10.84 4.43 2.71
N ILE A 90 10.65 3.37 1.92
CA ILE A 90 9.53 3.23 0.97
C ILE A 90 8.20 3.30 1.73
N MET A 91 8.02 2.43 2.73
CA MET A 91 6.77 2.35 3.49
C MET A 91 6.49 3.63 4.27
N SER A 92 7.51 4.20 4.93
CA SER A 92 7.35 5.44 5.70
C SER A 92 7.02 6.64 4.83
N SER A 93 7.50 6.67 3.58
CA SER A 93 7.11 7.73 2.64
C SER A 93 5.62 7.69 2.34
N GLN A 94 5.11 6.52 1.96
CA GLN A 94 3.69 6.37 1.66
C GLN A 94 2.81 6.66 2.90
N MET A 95 3.22 6.18 4.08
CA MET A 95 2.51 6.46 5.33
C MET A 95 2.46 7.96 5.68
N ARG A 96 3.48 8.74 5.32
CA ARG A 96 3.45 10.21 5.47
C ARG A 96 2.47 10.85 4.50
N ASP A 97 2.40 10.35 3.27
CA ASP A 97 1.51 10.88 2.24
C ASP A 97 0.02 10.66 2.59
N LEU A 98 -0.32 9.60 3.33
CA LEU A 98 -1.68 9.39 3.85
C LEU A 98 -2.17 10.50 4.80
N ARG A 99 -1.26 11.24 5.45
CA ARG A 99 -1.58 12.27 6.43
C ARG A 99 -1.63 13.69 5.86
N LYS A 100 -1.20 13.87 4.62
CA LYS A 100 -1.38 15.14 3.90
C LYS A 100 -2.86 15.40 3.69
#